data_AF-A0A3M0Y5A9-F1
#
_entry.id   AF-A0A3M0Y5A9-F1
#
_cell.length_a   1.000
_cell.length_b   1.000
_cell.length_c   1.000
_cell.angle_alpha   90.00
_cell.angle_beta   90.00
_cell.angle_gamma   90.00
#
_symmetry.space_group_name_H-M   'P 1'
#
loop_
_entity.id
_entity.type
_entity.pdbx_description
1 polymer ?
#
loop_
_entity_poly.entity_id
_entity_poly.type
_entity_poly.pdbx_seq_one_letter_code
_entity_poly.pdbx_strand_id
1 'polypeptide(L)'
;MRPGGCVPSSSAPAGRVSTGSGASIRSASFASATNGASCGCNCSPAPMPGSSLPSLAKCAIAAGRTALPASSDRKTVGGRRYARGQKRGFLDLIRGAPYGLHPRARPAFRRPSVHSAIRGRKHMRRPGTTGPLRHVPHAIVLGACLSLLSWLLPASAPAQELTIGYLKNPVQEANVAIMERWAAANGVTLTRIPMTHTVFQETMAAALPTGGRPFDIVWTNDDWAWRWIDWVEPLDDVDGMETVAPKPLEPFLNRDGRPTVVPMTHTVGVFFYRTDLVSDEDVPTTFVRMVTVGKDLQAAGKVKWGYVGAMAMNHTWFTQWWSMWNNQCDIFRPIYERDNAVLAQEGWASAVADLCHQELMEFWWDAMNIHRITPPGMTAFTRSDADAVFMAGDAAFTVADLSSLGLFRDPHKSQVAGKVAMAPFPIGPRRATPVAWNEIWGWAIPKGVPEDRKALAKRMLGAMLRDIDGQIEQWKMAGGPPPNRQAWDRLAAEDPVFRQLRAAVFDVETPMHAAYYFANWPAVHRAYSQMSIKALTGPREAIARTLIEGAAAIHAAAVQ
;
A
#
# COMPACT_ATOMS: atom_id res chain seq x y z
N MET A 1 41.76 -47.04 42.48
CA MET A 1 43.13 -46.59 42.15
C MET A 1 43.08 -45.13 41.71
N ARG A 2 44.22 -44.43 41.70
CA ARG A 2 44.44 -43.03 41.22
C ARG A 2 45.37 -43.07 39.98
N PRO A 3 45.66 -41.95 39.27
CA PRO A 3 44.86 -40.74 38.96
C PRO A 3 45.06 -40.27 37.48
N GLY A 4 44.60 -39.05 37.14
CA GLY A 4 45.11 -38.23 36.01
C GLY A 4 44.02 -37.44 35.28
N GLY A 5 44.13 -36.14 35.00
CA GLY A 5 45.14 -35.11 35.31
C GLY A 5 44.51 -33.71 35.40
N CYS A 6 45.28 -32.63 35.67
CA CYS A 6 44.69 -31.34 36.07
C CYS A 6 45.57 -30.08 35.82
N VAL A 7 44.94 -28.94 35.41
CA VAL A 7 45.37 -27.50 35.46
C VAL A 7 46.74 -27.10 34.82
N PRO A 8 47.11 -25.79 34.68
CA PRO A 8 46.41 -24.49 34.85
C PRO A 8 46.27 -23.75 33.46
N SER A 9 46.38 -22.42 33.18
CA SER A 9 46.65 -21.14 33.89
C SER A 9 46.23 -19.88 33.06
N SER A 10 46.05 -18.73 33.76
CA SER A 10 46.19 -17.29 33.41
C SER A 10 46.64 -16.83 31.98
N SER A 11 46.25 -15.65 31.46
CA SER A 11 46.43 -14.32 32.08
C SER A 11 45.63 -13.15 31.46
N ALA A 12 45.37 -12.09 32.24
CA ALA A 12 45.00 -10.75 31.77
C ALA A 12 46.19 -9.77 31.84
N PRO A 13 46.10 -8.60 31.18
CA PRO A 13 46.41 -7.34 31.87
C PRO A 13 45.31 -6.26 31.69
N ALA A 14 45.42 -5.14 32.41
CA ALA A 14 44.37 -4.11 32.47
C ALA A 14 44.91 -2.66 32.52
N GLY A 15 44.09 -1.70 32.10
CA GLY A 15 44.26 -0.25 32.33
C GLY A 15 43.78 0.64 31.16
N ARG A 16 43.37 1.91 31.36
CA ARG A 16 43.08 2.64 32.62
C ARG A 16 42.19 3.88 32.34
N VAL A 17 41.11 4.03 33.11
CA VAL A 17 40.55 5.27 33.75
C VAL A 17 40.49 6.61 32.99
N SER A 18 39.27 7.14 32.81
CA SER A 18 38.84 8.52 33.13
C SER A 18 37.30 8.56 33.33
N THR A 19 36.76 8.64 34.56
CA THR A 19 36.44 9.82 35.41
C THR A 19 35.27 10.73 34.98
N GLY A 20 34.10 10.53 35.61
CA GLY A 20 33.05 11.54 35.88
C GLY A 20 32.08 11.87 34.74
N SER A 21 30.79 12.20 34.96
CA SER A 21 29.94 12.28 36.17
C SER A 21 28.49 11.96 35.74
N GLY A 22 27.49 11.69 36.58
CA GLY A 22 27.40 11.71 38.05
C GLY A 22 26.07 12.33 38.51
N ALA A 23 24.96 11.60 38.38
CA ALA A 23 23.66 11.98 38.92
C ALA A 23 22.83 10.72 39.26
N SER A 24 22.20 10.70 40.43
CA SER A 24 21.37 9.56 40.90
C SER A 24 19.96 10.04 41.24
N ILE A 25 18.94 9.19 41.09
CA ILE A 25 17.78 9.21 41.99
C ILE A 25 17.32 7.78 42.32
N ARG A 26 17.34 7.56 43.63
CA ARG A 26 16.76 6.53 44.50
C ARG A 26 15.75 5.54 43.90
N SER A 27 16.02 4.27 44.19
CA SER A 27 15.02 3.21 44.35
C SER A 27 14.02 3.50 45.47
N ALA A 28 12.80 2.96 45.36
CA ALA A 28 11.87 2.80 46.48
C ALA A 28 11.28 1.38 46.44
N SER A 29 11.52 0.60 47.50
CA SER A 29 10.80 -0.66 47.75
C SER A 29 9.67 -0.41 48.73
N PHE A 30 8.55 -1.12 48.59
CA PHE A 30 7.57 -1.27 49.65
C PHE A 30 7.17 -2.74 49.77
N ALA A 31 7.28 -3.29 50.97
CA ALA A 31 6.87 -4.65 51.32
C ALA A 31 6.37 -4.66 52.77
N SER A 32 5.07 -4.91 52.96
CA SER A 32 4.36 -5.06 54.24
C SER A 32 2.88 -5.35 53.94
N ALA A 33 2.18 -6.30 54.56
CA ALA A 33 2.62 -7.39 55.42
C ALA A 33 1.61 -8.56 55.39
N THR A 34 2.00 -9.66 56.04
CA THR A 34 1.31 -10.94 56.20
C THR A 34 -0.06 -10.90 56.88
N ASN A 35 -0.96 -11.81 56.49
CA ASN A 35 -1.60 -12.84 57.34
C ASN A 35 -2.57 -13.68 56.47
N GLY A 36 -2.76 -15.00 56.65
CA GLY A 36 -2.11 -15.98 57.54
C GLY A 36 -2.85 -17.33 57.48
N ALA A 37 -2.23 -18.43 57.96
CA ALA A 37 -2.81 -19.77 58.22
C ALA A 37 -3.64 -20.44 57.07
N SER A 38 -3.14 -21.40 56.29
CA SER A 38 -2.77 -22.80 56.63
C SER A 38 -3.93 -23.78 56.86
N CYS A 39 -4.07 -24.75 55.96
CA CYS A 39 -4.37 -26.19 56.18
C CYS A 39 -4.86 -26.81 54.86
N GLY A 40 -4.50 -28.06 54.58
CA GLY A 40 -4.96 -28.77 53.38
C GLY A 40 -5.39 -30.19 53.72
N CYS A 41 -6.20 -30.79 52.84
CA CYS A 41 -6.44 -32.23 52.76
C CYS A 41 -6.84 -32.60 51.33
N ASN A 42 -6.28 -33.71 50.82
CA ASN A 42 -6.89 -34.44 49.71
C ASN A 42 -8.08 -35.25 50.24
N CYS A 43 -9.18 -35.33 49.48
CA CYS A 43 -9.91 -36.59 49.27
C CYS A 43 -11.08 -36.46 48.27
N SER A 44 -11.12 -37.41 47.34
CA SER A 44 -12.29 -37.89 46.59
C SER A 44 -12.18 -39.42 46.65
N PRO A 45 -13.27 -40.22 46.78
CA PRO A 45 -14.23 -40.36 45.67
C PRO A 45 -15.69 -40.79 45.98
N ALA A 46 -16.60 -40.55 45.02
CA ALA A 46 -17.71 -41.45 44.61
C ALA A 46 -18.91 -41.71 45.60
N PRO A 47 -20.02 -42.36 45.17
CA PRO A 47 -20.82 -42.12 43.94
C PRO A 47 -22.38 -42.26 44.08
N MET A 48 -23.12 -41.89 43.01
CA MET A 48 -24.44 -42.47 42.56
C MET A 48 -25.70 -42.18 43.42
N PRO A 49 -26.96 -42.47 42.97
CA PRO A 49 -27.40 -43.07 41.68
C PRO A 49 -28.53 -42.36 40.88
N GLY A 50 -28.61 -42.66 39.57
CA GLY A 50 -29.85 -42.72 38.75
C GLY A 50 -30.51 -41.39 38.32
N SER A 51 -31.18 -41.29 37.15
CA SER A 51 -31.36 -42.19 35.99
C SER A 51 -31.91 -41.35 34.80
N SER A 52 -32.07 -41.78 33.54
CA SER A 52 -31.99 -43.10 32.89
C SER A 52 -31.57 -42.96 31.39
N LEU A 53 -31.77 -43.99 30.56
CA LEU A 53 -31.66 -43.97 29.08
C LEU A 53 -32.85 -44.75 28.46
N PRO A 54 -33.09 -44.63 27.14
CA PRO A 54 -32.79 -45.78 26.28
C PRO A 54 -32.02 -45.42 25.00
N SER A 55 -31.35 -46.42 24.41
CA SER A 55 -30.54 -46.30 23.19
C SER A 55 -31.00 -47.24 22.08
N LEU A 56 -31.13 -46.73 20.84
CA LEU A 56 -31.17 -47.46 19.56
C LEU A 56 -30.74 -46.47 18.46
N ALA A 57 -30.02 -46.82 17.38
CA ALA A 57 -29.29 -48.04 17.04
C ALA A 57 -28.11 -47.69 16.10
N LYS A 58 -27.17 -48.63 15.87
CA LYS A 58 -26.15 -48.48 14.82
C LYS A 58 -26.69 -48.91 13.46
N CYS A 59 -26.40 -48.14 12.42
CA CYS A 59 -26.33 -48.64 11.04
C CYS A 59 -25.07 -48.08 10.36
N ALA A 60 -24.48 -48.89 9.48
CA ALA A 60 -23.35 -48.57 8.60
C ALA A 60 -23.61 -49.22 7.23
N ILE A 61 -22.69 -49.04 6.26
CA ILE A 61 -22.82 -49.43 4.83
C ILE A 61 -23.75 -48.43 4.08
N ALA A 62 -23.44 -47.91 2.89
CA ALA A 62 -22.41 -48.24 1.89
C ALA A 62 -21.66 -46.99 1.35
N ALA A 63 -20.61 -47.22 0.55
CA ALA A 63 -20.01 -46.19 -0.30
C ALA A 63 -20.83 -46.00 -1.60
N GLY A 64 -20.96 -44.76 -2.07
CA GLY A 64 -21.61 -44.43 -3.34
C GLY A 64 -20.82 -43.38 -4.11
N ARG A 65 -20.01 -43.80 -5.09
CA ARG A 65 -19.41 -42.91 -6.09
C ARG A 65 -20.42 -42.68 -7.22
N THR A 66 -20.84 -41.44 -7.42
CA THR A 66 -21.53 -41.00 -8.65
C THR A 66 -20.92 -39.71 -9.15
N ALA A 67 -20.05 -39.82 -10.17
CA ALA A 67 -19.70 -38.69 -11.00
C ALA A 67 -20.86 -38.37 -11.96
N LEU A 68 -21.06 -37.09 -12.26
CA LEU A 68 -21.88 -36.64 -13.38
C LEU A 68 -21.02 -35.78 -14.32
N PRO A 69 -21.31 -35.78 -15.64
CA PRO A 69 -20.28 -35.55 -16.64
C PRO A 69 -20.16 -34.10 -17.10
N ALA A 70 -18.99 -33.77 -17.65
CA ALA A 70 -18.85 -32.63 -18.55
C ALA A 70 -19.55 -32.92 -19.90
N SER A 71 -20.11 -31.88 -20.52
CA SER A 71 -20.55 -31.90 -21.92
C SER A 71 -19.92 -30.70 -22.66
N SER A 72 -19.49 -30.94 -23.89
CA SER A 72 -18.81 -29.94 -24.72
C SER A 72 -19.75 -29.29 -25.74
N ASP A 73 -19.20 -28.30 -26.45
CA ASP A 73 -19.67 -27.78 -27.74
C ASP A 73 -21.04 -27.09 -27.83
N ARG A 74 -20.98 -25.78 -28.08
CA ARG A 74 -21.52 -25.25 -29.34
C ARG A 74 -20.75 -24.03 -29.86
N LYS A 75 -20.72 -23.90 -31.19
CA LYS A 75 -19.92 -22.92 -31.93
C LYS A 75 -20.63 -21.58 -32.09
N THR A 76 -19.81 -20.56 -32.30
CA THR A 76 -20.08 -19.23 -32.86
C THR A 76 -21.20 -19.15 -33.90
N VAL A 77 -21.92 -18.01 -33.95
CA VAL A 77 -22.17 -17.22 -35.18
C VAL A 77 -22.78 -15.84 -34.86
N GLY A 78 -22.39 -14.82 -35.64
CA GLY A 78 -23.28 -13.72 -36.03
C GLY A 78 -23.49 -12.53 -35.07
N GLY A 79 -22.60 -11.54 -35.11
CA GLY A 79 -22.88 -10.20 -34.55
C GLY A 79 -23.83 -9.36 -35.43
N ARG A 80 -24.35 -8.24 -34.90
CA ARG A 80 -25.02 -7.22 -35.70
C ARG A 80 -24.87 -5.82 -35.08
N ARG A 81 -24.68 -4.81 -35.94
CA ARG A 81 -24.61 -3.38 -35.56
C ARG A 81 -26.00 -2.89 -35.12
N TYR A 82 -26.05 -1.92 -34.21
CA TYR A 82 -27.17 -0.98 -34.10
C TYR A 82 -26.72 0.45 -34.36
N ALA A 83 -27.60 1.24 -34.98
CA ALA A 83 -27.29 2.56 -35.52
C ALA A 83 -28.01 3.69 -34.76
N ARG A 84 -27.58 4.93 -34.99
CA ARG A 84 -28.18 6.15 -34.44
C ARG A 84 -29.66 6.27 -34.83
N GLY A 85 -30.49 6.75 -33.90
CA GLY A 85 -31.86 7.19 -34.17
C GLY A 85 -32.25 8.37 -33.29
N GLN A 86 -32.17 9.59 -33.84
CA GLN A 86 -32.80 10.77 -33.20
C GLN A 86 -34.30 10.78 -33.49
N LYS A 87 -35.09 11.28 -32.54
CA LYS A 87 -36.24 12.17 -32.83
C LYS A 87 -36.59 13.03 -31.61
N ARG A 88 -37.12 14.23 -31.86
CA ARG A 88 -37.55 15.22 -30.86
C ARG A 88 -39.07 15.40 -30.92
N GLY A 89 -39.67 15.61 -29.74
CA GLY A 89 -40.49 16.80 -29.46
C GLY A 89 -41.97 16.81 -29.84
N PHE A 90 -42.81 16.95 -28.81
CA PHE A 90 -43.87 17.96 -28.59
C PHE A 90 -44.22 17.84 -27.07
N LEU A 91 -44.37 18.88 -26.23
CA LEU A 91 -45.17 20.12 -26.28
C LEU A 91 -46.69 19.82 -26.31
N ASP A 92 -47.56 20.36 -25.44
CA ASP A 92 -47.36 21.06 -24.14
C ASP A 92 -48.68 20.89 -23.31
N LEU A 93 -49.35 21.76 -22.51
CA LEU A 93 -49.26 23.18 -22.14
C LEU A 93 -50.09 23.46 -20.84
N ILE A 94 -49.53 24.14 -19.81
CA ILE A 94 -50.24 25.13 -18.92
C ILE A 94 -51.30 24.61 -17.87
N ARG A 95 -51.60 25.23 -16.70
CA ARG A 95 -51.23 26.51 -16.02
C ARG A 95 -51.39 26.44 -14.49
N GLY A 96 -50.74 27.34 -13.72
CA GLY A 96 -51.21 27.76 -12.39
C GLY A 96 -50.15 28.41 -11.48
N ALA A 97 -50.27 29.72 -11.19
CA ALA A 97 -49.44 30.48 -10.22
C ALA A 97 -50.28 31.61 -9.60
N PRO A 98 -49.85 32.26 -8.49
CA PRO A 98 -49.14 33.54 -8.66
C PRO A 98 -48.07 33.93 -7.59
N TYR A 99 -47.36 35.02 -7.92
CA TYR A 99 -46.39 35.89 -7.20
C TYR A 99 -46.57 36.13 -5.67
N GLY A 100 -45.53 36.56 -4.92
CA GLY A 100 -44.12 36.84 -5.27
C GLY A 100 -43.37 37.81 -4.32
N LEU A 101 -42.23 38.36 -4.78
CA LEU A 101 -41.46 39.54 -4.28
C LEU A 101 -40.75 39.53 -2.89
N HIS A 102 -39.42 39.31 -2.89
CA HIS A 102 -38.32 40.32 -2.68
C HIS A 102 -37.03 39.75 -2.02
N PRO A 103 -35.81 40.16 -2.45
CA PRO A 103 -34.54 39.71 -1.84
C PRO A 103 -33.80 40.77 -0.99
N ARG A 104 -33.00 40.32 -0.01
CA ARG A 104 -31.88 41.04 0.63
C ARG A 104 -30.73 40.04 0.89
N ALA A 105 -29.60 40.09 0.21
CA ALA A 105 -28.50 41.09 0.26
C ALA A 105 -27.46 40.82 1.37
N ARG A 106 -26.24 40.42 0.96
CA ARG A 106 -24.96 40.55 1.70
C ARG A 106 -23.84 40.99 0.72
N PRO A 107 -22.76 41.64 1.19
CA PRO A 107 -22.02 42.62 0.37
C PRO A 107 -20.81 42.07 -0.39
N ALA A 108 -20.45 42.77 -1.48
CA ALA A 108 -19.21 42.55 -2.22
C ALA A 108 -18.02 43.32 -1.60
N PHE A 109 -16.85 42.68 -1.51
CA PHE A 109 -15.61 43.32 -1.11
C PHE A 109 -14.99 44.11 -2.28
N ARG A 110 -14.70 45.40 -2.09
CA ARG A 110 -14.00 46.23 -3.09
C ARG A 110 -12.48 46.08 -2.97
N ARG A 111 -11.79 45.97 -4.11
CA ARG A 111 -10.34 46.22 -4.21
C ARG A 111 -10.06 47.72 -4.17
N PRO A 112 -9.02 48.20 -3.46
CA PRO A 112 -8.46 49.54 -3.66
C PRO A 112 -7.47 49.54 -4.84
N SER A 113 -7.50 50.59 -5.65
CA SER A 113 -6.48 50.91 -6.66
C SER A 113 -5.61 52.08 -6.17
N VAL A 114 -4.29 52.04 -6.41
CA VAL A 114 -3.38 53.15 -6.04
C VAL A 114 -2.34 53.43 -7.12
N HIS A 115 -2.44 54.61 -7.72
CA HIS A 115 -1.43 55.42 -8.43
C HIS A 115 -1.92 56.89 -8.23
N SER A 116 -1.11 57.93 -8.05
CA SER A 116 0.35 58.10 -7.92
C SER A 116 0.65 59.43 -7.18
N ALA A 117 1.92 59.88 -7.12
CA ALA A 117 2.41 61.30 -7.13
C ALA A 117 3.47 61.72 -6.06
N ILE A 118 4.73 61.46 -6.37
CA ILE A 118 5.88 62.41 -6.46
C ILE A 118 5.92 63.65 -5.53
N ARG A 119 7.01 63.76 -4.74
CA ARG A 119 7.87 64.96 -4.48
C ARG A 119 9.06 64.54 -3.58
N GLY A 120 10.31 65.00 -3.74
CA GLY A 120 10.97 65.76 -4.82
C GLY A 120 12.20 66.55 -4.33
N ARG A 121 13.33 66.56 -5.09
CA ARG A 121 14.57 67.41 -5.02
C ARG A 121 15.66 66.79 -5.92
N LYS A 122 16.72 67.46 -6.39
CA LYS A 122 16.89 68.74 -7.14
C LYS A 122 18.31 68.70 -7.79
N HIS A 123 18.55 69.41 -8.90
CA HIS A 123 19.78 69.28 -9.73
C HIS A 123 21.13 69.69 -9.10
N MET A 124 22.23 69.18 -9.68
CA MET A 124 23.39 69.96 -10.16
C MET A 124 23.90 69.44 -11.53
N ARG A 125 24.77 70.18 -12.25
CA ARG A 125 25.01 69.97 -13.71
C ARG A 125 26.33 70.61 -14.24
N ARG A 126 26.99 69.98 -15.25
CA ARG A 126 28.08 70.51 -16.16
C ARG A 126 29.46 70.82 -15.51
N PRO A 127 30.57 71.07 -16.27
CA PRO A 127 30.83 71.01 -17.75
C PRO A 127 31.52 69.66 -18.16
N GLY A 128 32.34 69.43 -19.21
CA GLY A 128 32.91 70.19 -20.35
C GLY A 128 34.40 70.63 -20.17
N THR A 129 35.30 70.71 -21.18
CA THR A 129 35.27 70.37 -22.64
C THR A 129 36.71 70.40 -23.25
N THR A 130 36.89 70.17 -24.59
CA THR A 130 38.17 70.13 -25.39
C THR A 130 39.03 68.85 -25.24
N GLY A 131 39.97 68.45 -26.12
CA GLY A 131 40.54 69.00 -27.39
C GLY A 131 41.25 67.90 -28.26
N PRO A 132 41.85 68.19 -29.45
CA PRO A 132 41.85 67.21 -30.58
C PRO A 132 43.16 66.89 -31.37
N LEU A 133 43.07 65.84 -32.22
CA LEU A 133 43.68 65.61 -33.57
C LEU A 133 45.20 65.41 -33.83
N ARG A 134 45.53 64.29 -34.52
CA ARG A 134 46.50 64.12 -35.66
C ARG A 134 46.47 62.64 -36.15
N HIS A 135 46.04 62.32 -37.37
CA HIS A 135 46.80 62.15 -38.64
C HIS A 135 47.75 60.91 -38.67
N VAL A 136 47.50 59.82 -39.44
CA VAL A 136 47.53 59.58 -40.94
C VAL A 136 48.91 59.04 -41.42
N PRO A 137 49.05 58.08 -42.39
CA PRO A 137 48.14 57.08 -43.01
C PRO A 137 48.79 55.68 -43.36
N HIS A 138 48.05 54.86 -44.15
CA HIS A 138 48.49 53.80 -45.11
C HIS A 138 49.18 52.48 -44.65
N ALA A 139 48.47 51.37 -44.91
CA ALA A 139 49.00 50.15 -45.54
C ALA A 139 47.85 49.41 -46.29
N ILE A 140 48.14 48.64 -47.34
CA ILE A 140 47.13 48.07 -48.27
C ILE A 140 47.42 46.58 -48.56
N VAL A 141 46.36 45.75 -48.55
CA VAL A 141 46.24 44.38 -49.13
C VAL A 141 47.17 43.27 -48.63
N LEU A 142 46.58 42.25 -47.98
CA LEU A 142 46.62 40.81 -48.36
C LEU A 142 45.84 39.94 -47.34
N GLY A 143 45.46 38.71 -47.71
CA GLY A 143 45.09 37.67 -46.72
C GLY A 143 43.62 37.22 -46.60
N ALA A 144 42.80 37.28 -47.65
CA ALA A 144 41.42 36.76 -47.62
C ALA A 144 41.35 35.22 -47.68
N CYS A 145 41.66 34.52 -46.58
CA CYS A 145 41.53 33.05 -46.44
C CYS A 145 41.46 32.59 -44.96
N LEU A 146 40.52 33.09 -44.15
CA LEU A 146 40.43 32.72 -42.71
C LEU A 146 39.01 32.85 -42.10
N SER A 147 38.00 32.33 -42.80
CA SER A 147 36.58 32.46 -42.39
C SER A 147 35.69 31.23 -42.65
N LEU A 148 36.27 30.04 -42.81
CA LEU A 148 35.55 28.80 -43.18
C LEU A 148 35.77 27.59 -42.24
N LEU A 149 36.40 27.78 -41.08
CA LEU A 149 36.69 26.68 -40.13
C LEU A 149 35.84 26.68 -38.84
N SER A 150 34.78 27.50 -38.76
CA SER A 150 33.97 27.69 -37.54
C SER A 150 32.71 26.80 -37.46
N TRP A 151 32.51 25.87 -38.40
CA TRP A 151 31.25 25.14 -38.59
C TRP A 151 31.36 23.60 -38.43
N LEU A 152 32.34 23.13 -37.66
CA LEU A 152 32.51 21.70 -37.31
C LEU A 152 32.64 21.44 -35.79
N LEU A 153 32.22 22.39 -34.95
CA LEU A 153 31.78 22.02 -33.60
C LEU A 153 30.42 21.31 -33.76
N PRO A 154 30.26 20.04 -33.32
CA PRO A 154 28.93 19.46 -33.26
C PRO A 154 28.09 20.32 -32.32
N ALA A 155 26.89 20.71 -32.76
CA ALA A 155 25.93 21.36 -31.89
C ALA A 155 25.62 20.38 -30.75
N SER A 156 26.16 20.64 -29.56
CA SER A 156 25.88 19.86 -28.36
C SER A 156 24.39 19.91 -28.14
N ALA A 157 23.70 18.80 -28.39
CA ALA A 157 22.27 18.69 -28.17
C ALA A 157 21.96 19.15 -26.73
N PRO A 158 20.88 19.91 -26.50
CA PRO A 158 20.54 20.36 -25.15
C PRO A 158 20.49 19.15 -24.24
N ALA A 159 21.14 19.25 -23.08
CA ALA A 159 21.21 18.15 -22.13
C ALA A 159 19.78 17.65 -21.86
N GLN A 160 19.54 16.37 -22.11
CA GLN A 160 18.22 15.79 -21.93
C GLN A 160 18.02 15.59 -20.42
N GLU A 161 17.19 16.40 -19.80
CA GLU A 161 16.96 16.34 -18.35
C GLU A 161 15.56 15.80 -18.05
N LEU A 162 15.44 14.94 -17.03
CA LEU A 162 14.18 14.51 -16.43
C LEU A 162 14.25 14.68 -14.90
N THR A 163 13.13 15.07 -14.29
CA THR A 163 12.98 15.14 -12.84
C THR A 163 11.97 14.10 -12.36
N ILE A 164 12.37 13.25 -11.41
CA ILE A 164 11.51 12.19 -10.85
C ILE A 164 11.19 12.44 -9.37
N GLY A 165 9.90 12.58 -9.06
CA GLY A 165 9.39 12.78 -7.69
C GLY A 165 8.79 11.49 -7.13
N TYR A 166 9.29 11.00 -5.99
CA TYR A 166 8.90 9.69 -5.46
C TYR A 166 8.93 9.61 -3.93
N LEU A 167 8.24 8.63 -3.36
CA LEU A 167 8.35 8.27 -1.95
C LEU A 167 9.69 7.55 -1.71
N LYS A 168 10.39 7.86 -0.61
CA LYS A 168 11.62 7.15 -0.25
C LYS A 168 11.34 5.77 0.35
N ASN A 169 11.24 4.74 -0.50
CA ASN A 169 11.11 3.33 -0.15
C ASN A 169 12.20 2.49 -0.87
N PRO A 170 12.77 1.43 -0.26
CA PRO A 170 13.69 0.51 -0.93
C PRO A 170 13.25 0.02 -2.32
N VAL A 171 11.97 -0.31 -2.55
CA VAL A 171 11.49 -0.79 -3.87
C VAL A 171 11.53 0.32 -4.93
N GLN A 172 11.30 1.57 -4.52
CA GLN A 172 11.34 2.73 -5.40
C GLN A 172 12.78 3.16 -5.69
N GLU A 173 13.67 3.15 -4.70
CA GLU A 173 15.11 3.41 -4.92
C GLU A 173 15.72 2.33 -5.85
N ALA A 174 15.35 1.05 -5.69
CA ALA A 174 15.78 -0.03 -6.57
C ALA A 174 15.25 0.11 -8.00
N ASN A 175 13.97 0.48 -8.18
CA ASN A 175 13.42 0.73 -9.52
C ASN A 175 14.01 1.98 -10.18
N VAL A 176 14.22 3.05 -9.41
CA VAL A 176 14.84 4.27 -9.90
C VAL A 176 16.28 4.01 -10.36
N ALA A 177 17.01 3.06 -9.75
CA ALA A 177 18.32 2.64 -10.24
C ALA A 177 18.28 2.02 -11.66
N ILE A 178 17.20 1.32 -12.05
CA ILE A 178 16.98 0.85 -13.43
C ILE A 178 16.92 2.05 -14.39
N MET A 179 16.15 3.08 -14.02
CA MET A 179 16.00 4.30 -14.80
C MET A 179 17.29 5.15 -14.81
N GLU A 180 18.07 5.18 -13.74
CA GLU A 180 19.40 5.84 -13.70
C GLU A 180 20.39 5.14 -14.65
N ARG A 181 20.41 3.80 -14.71
CA ARG A 181 21.22 3.06 -15.68
C ARG A 181 20.85 3.40 -17.11
N TRP A 182 19.55 3.41 -17.43
CA TRP A 182 19.08 3.80 -18.75
C TRP A 182 19.44 5.25 -19.09
N ALA A 183 19.24 6.18 -18.15
CA ALA A 183 19.50 7.59 -18.34
C ALA A 183 21.00 7.86 -18.62
N ALA A 184 21.89 7.25 -17.83
CA ALA A 184 23.33 7.32 -18.05
C ALA A 184 23.74 6.76 -19.44
N ALA A 185 23.16 5.63 -19.86
CA ALA A 185 23.43 5.02 -21.16
C ALA A 185 22.91 5.85 -22.36
N ASN A 186 21.95 6.75 -22.14
CA ASN A 186 21.31 7.57 -23.19
C ASN A 186 21.73 9.06 -23.14
N GLY A 187 22.67 9.44 -22.27
CA GLY A 187 23.10 10.84 -22.11
C GLY A 187 22.03 11.75 -21.48
N VAL A 188 21.22 11.19 -20.59
CA VAL A 188 20.10 11.86 -19.91
C VAL A 188 20.45 12.11 -18.44
N THR A 189 20.25 13.33 -17.96
CA THR A 189 20.38 13.70 -16.55
C THR A 189 19.07 13.39 -15.83
N LEU A 190 19.06 12.40 -14.91
CA LEU A 190 17.89 12.08 -14.09
C LEU A 190 18.02 12.71 -12.69
N THR A 191 17.28 13.79 -12.44
CA THR A 191 17.22 14.48 -11.15
C THR A 191 16.23 13.80 -10.22
N ARG A 192 16.72 13.21 -9.13
CA ARG A 192 15.91 12.52 -8.11
C ARG A 192 15.40 13.47 -7.03
N ILE A 193 14.10 13.43 -6.75
CA ILE A 193 13.46 14.14 -5.62
C ILE A 193 12.71 13.13 -4.74
N PRO A 194 13.42 12.40 -3.84
CA PRO A 194 12.81 11.52 -2.85
C PRO A 194 12.15 12.31 -1.72
N MET A 195 10.94 11.91 -1.32
CA MET A 195 10.10 12.57 -0.32
C MET A 195 9.60 11.59 0.75
N THR A 196 9.17 12.11 1.90
CA THR A 196 8.45 11.33 2.91
C THR A 196 6.97 11.20 2.56
N HIS A 197 6.28 10.20 3.12
CA HIS A 197 4.87 9.91 2.82
C HIS A 197 3.92 11.09 3.09
N THR A 198 4.17 11.86 4.15
CA THR A 198 3.38 13.06 4.49
C THR A 198 3.60 14.18 3.48
N VAL A 199 4.86 14.49 3.15
CA VAL A 199 5.20 15.56 2.21
C VAL A 199 4.79 15.23 0.77
N PHE A 200 4.86 13.95 0.37
CA PHE A 200 4.58 13.54 -1.01
C PHE A 200 3.15 13.86 -1.45
N GLN A 201 2.14 13.49 -0.65
CA GLN A 201 0.73 13.73 -1.00
C GLN A 201 0.41 15.22 -1.16
N GLU A 202 0.85 16.05 -0.22
CA GLU A 202 0.64 17.50 -0.25
C GLU A 202 1.34 18.15 -1.46
N THR A 203 2.56 17.69 -1.76
CA THR A 203 3.34 18.15 -2.91
C THR A 203 2.67 17.78 -4.23
N MET A 204 2.19 16.54 -4.41
CA MET A 204 1.48 16.12 -5.62
C MET A 204 0.15 16.86 -5.80
N ALA A 205 -0.62 17.03 -4.71
CA ALA A 205 -1.89 17.74 -4.74
C ALA A 205 -1.76 19.23 -5.14
N ALA A 206 -0.63 19.88 -4.81
CA ALA A 206 -0.32 21.24 -5.26
C ALA A 206 0.27 21.30 -6.68
N ALA A 207 1.18 20.37 -7.02
CA ALA A 207 1.90 20.38 -8.28
C ALA A 207 1.03 19.95 -9.47
N LEU A 208 0.29 18.84 -9.37
CA LEU A 208 -0.41 18.25 -10.52
C LEU A 208 -1.44 19.20 -11.16
N PRO A 209 -2.33 19.90 -10.41
CA PRO A 209 -3.27 20.87 -10.99
C PRO A 209 -2.60 22.10 -11.63
N THR A 210 -1.33 22.36 -11.32
CA THR A 210 -0.52 23.47 -11.89
C THR A 210 0.46 23.00 -12.98
N GLY A 211 0.29 21.77 -13.47
CA GLY A 211 1.08 21.20 -14.57
C GLY A 211 2.20 20.25 -14.14
N GLY A 212 2.29 19.91 -12.85
CA GLY A 212 3.21 18.91 -12.29
C GLY A 212 4.64 19.38 -12.00
N ARG A 213 4.98 20.63 -12.32
CA ARG A 213 6.35 21.15 -12.12
C ARG A 213 6.74 21.12 -10.62
N PRO A 214 7.99 20.77 -10.26
CA PRO A 214 9.16 20.58 -11.12
C PRO A 214 9.30 19.18 -11.76
N PHE A 215 8.35 18.27 -11.55
CA PHE A 215 8.46 16.86 -11.92
C PHE A 215 8.07 16.61 -13.38
N ASP A 216 8.77 15.66 -14.01
CA ASP A 216 8.42 15.07 -15.32
C ASP A 216 7.81 13.68 -15.15
N ILE A 217 8.25 12.96 -14.12
CA ILE A 217 7.72 11.67 -13.70
C ILE A 217 7.40 11.75 -12.21
N VAL A 218 6.23 11.25 -11.81
CA VAL A 218 5.82 11.14 -10.40
C VAL A 218 5.45 9.70 -10.06
N TRP A 219 5.76 9.26 -8.85
CA TRP A 219 5.22 8.02 -8.32
C TRP A 219 3.70 8.11 -8.14
N THR A 220 3.01 6.99 -8.33
CA THR A 220 1.59 6.86 -8.01
C THR A 220 1.25 5.44 -7.54
N ASN A 221 0.19 5.32 -6.74
CA ASN A 221 -0.38 4.08 -6.22
C ASN A 221 -1.92 4.15 -6.26
N ASP A 222 -2.56 3.00 -6.24
CA ASP A 222 -4.00 2.82 -6.43
C ASP A 222 -4.86 3.70 -5.49
N ASP A 223 -4.52 3.79 -4.19
CA ASP A 223 -5.26 4.57 -3.18
C ASP A 223 -5.63 5.99 -3.63
N TRP A 224 -4.71 6.65 -4.36
CA TRP A 224 -4.79 8.06 -4.74
C TRP A 224 -4.68 8.31 -6.24
N ALA A 225 -4.20 7.35 -7.04
CA ALA A 225 -4.04 7.50 -8.50
C ALA A 225 -5.32 7.94 -9.19
N TRP A 226 -6.46 7.35 -8.79
CA TRP A 226 -7.79 7.70 -9.31
C TRP A 226 -8.14 9.18 -9.11
N ARG A 227 -7.55 9.88 -8.12
CA ARG A 227 -7.71 11.34 -7.92
C ARG A 227 -6.96 12.15 -8.97
N TRP A 228 -5.90 11.58 -9.53
CA TRP A 228 -4.90 12.27 -10.33
C TRP A 228 -5.04 12.03 -11.85
N ILE A 229 -5.87 11.07 -12.29
CA ILE A 229 -6.13 10.71 -13.71
C ILE A 229 -6.45 11.90 -14.63
N ASP A 230 -7.07 12.97 -14.09
CA ASP A 230 -7.38 14.18 -14.85
C ASP A 230 -6.15 15.07 -15.11
N TRP A 231 -5.06 14.89 -14.37
CA TRP A 231 -3.82 15.68 -14.42
C TRP A 231 -2.59 14.90 -14.92
N VAL A 232 -2.69 13.60 -15.18
CA VAL A 232 -1.61 12.76 -15.74
C VAL A 232 -1.94 12.19 -17.13
N GLU A 233 -0.91 12.02 -17.96
CA GLU A 233 -1.01 11.49 -19.32
C GLU A 233 -1.51 10.04 -19.36
N PRO A 234 -2.24 9.61 -20.41
CA PRO A 234 -2.40 8.21 -20.74
C PRO A 234 -1.07 7.63 -21.25
N LEU A 235 -0.75 6.40 -20.82
CA LEU A 235 0.55 5.74 -20.98
C LEU A 235 0.45 4.35 -21.65
N ASP A 236 -0.70 3.99 -22.22
CA ASP A 236 -0.90 2.77 -23.03
C ASP A 236 -0.05 2.71 -24.32
N ASP A 237 0.56 3.83 -24.72
CA ASP A 237 1.53 3.95 -25.81
C ASP A 237 2.99 3.73 -25.37
N VAL A 238 3.24 3.42 -24.08
CA VAL A 238 4.57 3.07 -23.57
C VAL A 238 4.92 1.63 -23.92
N ASP A 239 6.09 1.43 -24.52
CA ASP A 239 6.59 0.11 -24.91
C ASP A 239 6.68 -0.85 -23.71
N GLY A 240 6.19 -2.09 -23.86
CA GLY A 240 6.18 -3.10 -22.81
C GLY A 240 4.90 -3.12 -21.97
N MET A 241 3.98 -2.16 -22.11
CA MET A 241 2.68 -2.19 -21.42
C MET A 241 1.84 -3.42 -21.78
N GLU A 242 2.05 -4.05 -22.94
CA GLU A 242 1.36 -5.29 -23.33
C GLU A 242 1.80 -6.52 -22.51
N THR A 243 2.93 -6.43 -21.80
CA THR A 243 3.43 -7.51 -20.91
C THR A 243 2.73 -7.51 -19.54
N VAL A 244 2.16 -6.38 -19.13
CA VAL A 244 1.47 -6.18 -17.85
C VAL A 244 0.15 -6.96 -17.83
N ALA A 245 -0.32 -7.36 -16.64
CA ALA A 245 -1.68 -7.89 -16.47
C ALA A 245 -2.72 -6.74 -16.51
N PRO A 246 -3.84 -6.83 -17.25
CA PRO A 246 -4.81 -5.73 -17.31
C PRO A 246 -5.40 -5.31 -15.96
N LYS A 247 -5.72 -6.27 -15.08
CA LYS A 247 -6.49 -5.97 -13.86
C LYS A 247 -5.85 -4.95 -12.92
N PRO A 248 -4.56 -5.05 -12.53
CA PRO A 248 -3.94 -4.01 -11.70
C PRO A 248 -3.85 -2.61 -12.33
N LEU A 249 -4.18 -2.45 -13.63
CA LEU A 249 -4.31 -1.13 -14.26
C LEU A 249 -5.70 -0.50 -14.08
N GLU A 250 -6.72 -1.27 -13.67
CA GLU A 250 -8.11 -0.81 -13.50
C GLU A 250 -8.25 0.43 -12.57
N PRO A 251 -7.54 0.54 -11.42
CA PRO A 251 -7.56 1.74 -10.57
C PRO A 251 -6.93 3.00 -11.19
N PHE A 252 -6.24 2.86 -12.31
CA PHE A 252 -5.43 3.89 -12.98
C PHE A 252 -5.99 4.28 -14.35
N LEU A 253 -7.20 3.82 -14.70
CA LEU A 253 -7.84 4.19 -15.96
C LEU A 253 -8.39 5.62 -15.89
N ASN A 254 -8.14 6.41 -16.92
CA ASN A 254 -8.77 7.70 -17.11
C ASN A 254 -10.24 7.57 -17.56
N ARG A 255 -10.92 8.71 -17.74
CA ARG A 255 -12.33 8.79 -18.19
C ARG A 255 -12.60 8.16 -19.56
N ASP A 256 -11.57 7.93 -20.38
CA ASP A 256 -11.63 7.27 -21.69
C ASP A 256 -11.29 5.76 -21.62
N GLY A 257 -11.05 5.21 -20.43
CA GLY A 257 -10.66 3.82 -20.21
C GLY A 257 -9.19 3.52 -20.50
N ARG A 258 -8.31 4.54 -20.54
CA ARG A 258 -6.88 4.40 -20.84
C ARG A 258 -6.02 4.48 -19.56
N PRO A 259 -5.06 3.58 -19.32
CA PRO A 259 -4.21 3.61 -18.14
C PRO A 259 -3.29 4.83 -18.12
N THR A 260 -3.20 5.51 -16.97
CA THR A 260 -2.31 6.66 -16.75
C THR A 260 -1.08 6.32 -15.90
N VAL A 261 -0.68 5.04 -15.88
CA VAL A 261 0.45 4.53 -15.11
C VAL A 261 1.30 3.58 -15.94
N VAL A 262 2.61 3.68 -15.78
CA VAL A 262 3.56 2.61 -16.12
C VAL A 262 3.93 1.90 -14.82
N PRO A 263 3.57 0.63 -14.63
CA PRO A 263 3.83 -0.07 -13.38
C PRO A 263 5.34 -0.26 -13.11
N MET A 264 5.74 -0.16 -11.84
CA MET A 264 7.09 -0.41 -11.34
C MET A 264 7.20 -1.78 -10.66
N THR A 265 6.16 -2.15 -9.92
CA THR A 265 6.11 -3.34 -9.08
C THR A 265 4.65 -3.66 -8.77
N HIS A 266 4.34 -4.94 -8.57
CA HIS A 266 3.15 -5.29 -7.81
C HIS A 266 3.32 -4.92 -6.33
N THR A 267 2.21 -4.65 -5.64
CA THR A 267 2.14 -4.46 -4.19
C THR A 267 1.04 -5.34 -3.64
N VAL A 268 1.43 -6.27 -2.78
CA VAL A 268 0.60 -7.41 -2.37
C VAL A 268 0.81 -7.71 -0.89
N GLY A 269 -0.27 -8.12 -0.23
CA GLY A 269 -0.35 -8.37 1.19
C GLY A 269 -0.24 -9.87 1.42
N VAL A 270 0.61 -10.25 2.37
CA VAL A 270 1.08 -11.63 2.50
C VAL A 270 0.96 -12.07 3.96
N PHE A 271 0.45 -13.28 4.17
CA PHE A 271 0.52 -13.93 5.47
C PHE A 271 1.93 -14.51 5.66
N PHE A 272 2.68 -13.89 6.56
CA PHE A 272 4.04 -14.30 6.89
C PHE A 272 4.02 -15.17 8.14
N TYR A 273 4.79 -16.26 8.11
CA TYR A 273 4.93 -17.18 9.22
C TYR A 273 6.39 -17.52 9.49
N ARG A 274 6.63 -18.08 10.68
CA ARG A 274 7.95 -18.42 11.20
C ARG A 274 8.30 -19.90 10.98
N THR A 275 9.25 -20.18 10.10
CA THR A 275 9.67 -21.55 9.75
C THR A 275 10.46 -22.26 10.86
N ASP A 276 11.01 -21.53 11.84
CA ASP A 276 11.60 -22.11 13.05
C ASP A 276 10.55 -22.46 14.13
N LEU A 277 9.26 -22.18 13.86
CA LEU A 277 8.13 -22.42 14.75
C LEU A 277 7.08 -23.36 14.16
N VAL A 278 6.81 -23.26 12.84
CA VAL A 278 5.72 -23.96 12.13
C VAL A 278 6.27 -24.48 10.79
N SER A 279 5.94 -25.72 10.42
CA SER A 279 6.26 -26.32 9.12
C SER A 279 5.35 -25.77 8.02
N ASP A 280 5.72 -25.92 6.74
CA ASP A 280 4.85 -25.58 5.60
C ASP A 280 3.51 -26.37 5.65
N GLU A 281 3.50 -27.59 6.21
CA GLU A 281 2.33 -28.43 6.39
C GLU A 281 1.44 -28.03 7.59
N ASP A 282 2.02 -27.46 8.65
CA ASP A 282 1.31 -27.03 9.86
C ASP A 282 0.75 -25.59 9.79
N VAL A 283 1.07 -24.83 8.73
CA VAL A 283 0.60 -23.45 8.54
C VAL A 283 -0.93 -23.39 8.67
N PRO A 284 -1.48 -22.50 9.53
CA PRO A 284 -2.91 -22.48 9.79
C PRO A 284 -3.69 -22.00 8.57
N THR A 285 -4.44 -22.89 7.92
CA THR A 285 -5.29 -22.55 6.77
C THR A 285 -6.61 -21.89 7.15
N THR A 286 -6.99 -21.86 8.44
CA THR A 286 -8.25 -21.25 8.93
C THR A 286 -8.02 -20.37 10.17
N PHE A 287 -8.93 -19.42 10.43
CA PHE A 287 -8.93 -18.59 11.64
C PHE A 287 -8.85 -19.43 12.94
N VAL A 288 -9.59 -20.55 12.99
CA VAL A 288 -9.60 -21.45 14.15
C VAL A 288 -8.22 -22.11 14.34
N ARG A 289 -7.59 -22.60 13.26
CA ARG A 289 -6.23 -23.15 13.33
C ARG A 289 -5.19 -22.09 13.70
N MET A 290 -5.36 -20.84 13.26
CA MET A 290 -4.46 -19.74 13.64
C MET A 290 -4.53 -19.46 15.15
N VAL A 291 -5.72 -19.54 15.75
CA VAL A 291 -5.89 -19.48 17.21
C VAL A 291 -5.27 -20.70 17.90
N THR A 292 -5.48 -21.92 17.39
CA THR A 292 -4.89 -23.14 17.97
C THR A 292 -3.36 -23.07 17.98
N VAL A 293 -2.73 -22.95 16.81
CA VAL A 293 -1.27 -22.95 16.67
C VAL A 293 -0.65 -21.75 17.40
N GLY A 294 -1.30 -20.59 17.36
CA GLY A 294 -0.86 -19.41 18.12
C GLY A 294 -0.82 -19.67 19.63
N LYS A 295 -1.88 -20.26 20.20
CA LYS A 295 -1.93 -20.62 21.62
C LYS A 295 -0.93 -21.72 21.99
N ASP A 296 -0.73 -22.71 21.14
CA ASP A 296 0.20 -23.81 21.39
C ASP A 296 1.65 -23.29 21.43
N LEU A 297 2.03 -22.38 20.53
CA LEU A 297 3.33 -21.72 20.53
C LEU A 297 3.55 -20.77 21.71
N GLN A 298 2.49 -20.07 22.16
CA GLN A 298 2.51 -19.27 23.39
C GLN A 298 2.67 -20.15 24.64
N ALA A 299 1.94 -21.27 24.73
CA ALA A 299 2.03 -22.22 25.83
C ALA A 299 3.40 -22.92 25.90
N ALA A 300 4.02 -23.18 24.75
CA ALA A 300 5.40 -23.65 24.63
C ALA A 300 6.46 -22.56 24.91
N GLY A 301 6.06 -21.32 25.22
CA GLY A 301 6.96 -20.20 25.49
C GLY A 301 7.81 -19.75 24.30
N LYS A 302 7.48 -20.19 23.07
CA LYS A 302 8.26 -19.86 21.86
C LYS A 302 7.99 -18.47 21.32
N VAL A 303 6.82 -17.91 21.62
CA VAL A 303 6.37 -16.57 21.22
C VAL A 303 5.50 -15.97 22.31
N LYS A 304 5.41 -14.65 22.33
CA LYS A 304 4.46 -13.88 23.14
C LYS A 304 3.12 -13.71 22.42
N TRP A 305 3.23 -13.52 21.11
CA TRP A 305 2.29 -13.39 19.99
C TRP A 305 1.92 -14.67 19.26
N GLY A 306 0.65 -15.12 19.25
CA GLY A 306 0.23 -16.01 18.16
C GLY A 306 0.25 -15.27 16.81
N TYR A 307 -0.38 -14.10 16.76
CA TYR A 307 -0.49 -13.23 15.59
C TYR A 307 -0.20 -11.77 15.97
N VAL A 308 0.37 -11.00 15.04
CA VAL A 308 0.36 -9.53 15.10
C VAL A 308 -0.03 -8.96 13.74
N GLY A 309 -0.64 -7.78 13.74
CA GLY A 309 -1.04 -7.05 12.54
C GLY A 309 -1.29 -5.58 12.90
N ALA A 310 -1.70 -4.78 11.93
CA ALA A 310 -2.04 -3.37 12.15
C ALA A 310 -3.55 -3.13 11.98
N MET A 311 -4.06 -2.10 12.66
CA MET A 311 -5.49 -1.74 12.66
C MET A 311 -5.75 -0.22 12.76
N ALA A 312 -4.79 0.59 13.21
CA ALA A 312 -4.98 2.03 13.33
C ALA A 312 -5.11 2.69 11.97
N MET A 313 -6.09 3.61 11.80
CA MET A 313 -6.32 4.37 10.56
C MET A 313 -4.98 4.90 9.99
N ASN A 314 -4.62 4.64 8.73
CA ASN A 314 -5.34 3.94 7.66
C ASN A 314 -4.98 2.44 7.49
N HIS A 315 -4.19 1.85 8.38
CA HIS A 315 -3.56 0.52 8.27
C HIS A 315 -4.50 -0.69 8.42
N THR A 316 -5.82 -0.53 8.26
CA THR A 316 -6.84 -1.58 8.48
C THR A 316 -6.65 -2.83 7.62
N TRP A 317 -5.95 -2.69 6.48
CA TRP A 317 -5.57 -3.78 5.59
C TRP A 317 -4.81 -4.91 6.28
N PHE A 318 -3.85 -4.59 7.14
CA PHE A 318 -2.93 -5.58 7.74
C PHE A 318 -3.53 -6.39 8.90
N THR A 319 -4.84 -6.27 9.13
CA THR A 319 -5.60 -7.25 9.91
C THR A 319 -7.05 -7.36 9.43
N GLN A 320 -7.78 -6.24 9.47
CA GLN A 320 -9.25 -6.20 9.42
C GLN A 320 -9.77 -6.51 8.02
N TRP A 321 -9.28 -5.84 6.97
CA TRP A 321 -9.82 -6.08 5.62
C TRP A 321 -9.34 -7.42 5.05
N TRP A 322 -8.13 -7.87 5.40
CA TRP A 322 -7.67 -9.19 5.01
C TRP A 322 -8.57 -10.32 5.50
N SER A 323 -8.97 -10.23 6.77
CA SER A 323 -9.88 -11.20 7.37
C SER A 323 -11.35 -10.97 6.98
N MET A 324 -11.77 -9.74 6.68
CA MET A 324 -13.08 -9.41 6.10
C MET A 324 -13.31 -10.15 4.77
N TRP A 325 -12.37 -10.01 3.83
CA TRP A 325 -12.49 -10.65 2.53
C TRP A 325 -12.34 -12.18 2.64
N ASN A 326 -11.44 -12.68 3.50
CA ASN A 326 -11.33 -14.13 3.77
C ASN A 326 -12.51 -14.71 4.58
N ASN A 327 -13.45 -13.89 5.07
CA ASN A 327 -14.75 -14.33 5.61
C ASN A 327 -15.95 -13.97 4.70
N GLN A 328 -15.72 -13.72 3.41
CA GLN A 328 -16.76 -13.39 2.42
C GLN A 328 -17.60 -12.14 2.78
N CYS A 329 -16.92 -11.09 3.27
CA CYS A 329 -17.48 -9.77 3.52
C CYS A 329 -16.84 -8.70 2.63
N ASP A 330 -17.46 -7.51 2.58
CA ASP A 330 -16.79 -6.28 2.16
C ASP A 330 -17.38 -5.06 2.91
N ILE A 331 -17.03 -3.83 2.53
CA ILE A 331 -17.58 -2.60 3.13
C ILE A 331 -18.97 -2.25 2.57
N PHE A 332 -19.18 -2.48 1.28
CA PHE A 332 -20.43 -2.23 0.56
C PHE A 332 -21.01 -3.51 -0.06
N ARG A 333 -22.28 -3.43 -0.48
CA ARG A 333 -22.93 -4.39 -1.36
C ARG A 333 -22.95 -3.84 -2.80
N PRO A 334 -22.80 -4.69 -3.84
CA PRO A 334 -22.47 -6.11 -3.76
C PRO A 334 -21.05 -6.33 -3.20
N ILE A 335 -20.82 -7.45 -2.50
CA ILE A 335 -19.49 -7.74 -1.95
C ILE A 335 -18.48 -7.91 -3.09
N TYR A 336 -17.24 -7.45 -2.88
CA TYR A 336 -16.17 -7.38 -3.88
C TYR A 336 -16.38 -6.41 -5.05
N GLU A 337 -17.55 -5.76 -5.18
CA GLU A 337 -17.80 -4.77 -6.23
C GLU A 337 -16.92 -3.53 -6.06
N ARG A 338 -16.46 -2.96 -7.18
CA ARG A 338 -15.61 -1.76 -7.26
C ARG A 338 -16.08 -0.76 -8.33
N ASP A 339 -17.00 -1.13 -9.22
CA ASP A 339 -17.62 -0.17 -10.13
C ASP A 339 -18.54 0.78 -9.33
N ASN A 340 -18.11 2.04 -9.24
CA ASN A 340 -18.85 3.13 -8.61
C ASN A 340 -20.26 3.31 -9.20
N ALA A 341 -20.50 2.95 -10.47
CA ALA A 341 -21.82 3.01 -11.07
C ALA A 341 -22.74 1.89 -10.57
N VAL A 342 -22.22 0.70 -10.28
CA VAL A 342 -22.99 -0.39 -9.65
C VAL A 342 -23.24 -0.08 -8.18
N LEU A 343 -22.21 0.36 -7.45
CA LEU A 343 -22.32 0.77 -6.04
C LEU A 343 -23.33 1.92 -5.84
N ALA A 344 -23.39 2.87 -6.78
CA ALA A 344 -24.39 3.94 -6.76
C ALA A 344 -25.82 3.46 -7.11
N GLN A 345 -25.97 2.46 -7.97
CA GLN A 345 -27.27 1.83 -8.25
C GLN A 345 -27.80 1.05 -7.04
N GLU A 346 -26.92 0.33 -6.34
CA GLU A 346 -27.20 -0.31 -5.04
C GLU A 346 -27.16 0.70 -3.86
N GLY A 347 -27.24 2.01 -4.14
CA GLY A 347 -27.45 3.07 -3.16
C GLY A 347 -26.33 3.23 -2.12
N TRP A 348 -25.12 2.76 -2.39
CA TRP A 348 -24.01 2.67 -1.43
C TRP A 348 -24.43 1.94 -0.14
N ALA A 349 -25.19 0.85 -0.27
CA ALA A 349 -25.63 0.03 0.84
C ALA A 349 -24.42 -0.64 1.52
N SER A 350 -24.18 -0.31 2.80
CA SER A 350 -23.04 -0.88 3.54
C SER A 350 -23.33 -2.32 4.02
N ALA A 351 -22.34 -3.19 3.88
CA ALA A 351 -22.38 -4.58 4.32
C ALA A 351 -21.82 -4.80 5.74
N VAL A 352 -21.30 -3.75 6.42
CA VAL A 352 -20.61 -3.93 7.72
C VAL A 352 -21.53 -4.34 8.88
N ALA A 353 -22.85 -4.23 8.71
CA ALA A 353 -23.84 -4.73 9.67
C ALA A 353 -24.25 -6.20 9.43
N ASP A 354 -23.69 -6.85 8.40
CA ASP A 354 -24.03 -8.23 8.05
C ASP A 354 -23.33 -9.22 8.99
N LEU A 355 -23.96 -10.39 9.20
CA LEU A 355 -23.48 -11.41 10.16
C LEU A 355 -22.02 -11.82 9.94
N CYS A 356 -21.55 -11.86 8.69
CA CYS A 356 -20.15 -12.17 8.38
C CYS A 356 -19.16 -11.16 8.99
N HIS A 357 -19.58 -9.90 9.12
CA HIS A 357 -18.79 -8.79 9.65
C HIS A 357 -18.91 -8.70 11.17
N GLN A 358 -20.05 -9.13 11.74
CA GLN A 358 -20.19 -9.37 13.16
C GLN A 358 -19.27 -10.51 13.63
N GLU A 359 -19.31 -11.67 12.98
CA GLU A 359 -18.38 -12.78 13.22
C GLU A 359 -16.91 -12.36 13.15
N LEU A 360 -16.58 -11.46 12.22
CA LEU A 360 -15.23 -10.91 12.04
C LEU A 360 -14.78 -10.06 13.24
N MET A 361 -15.62 -9.11 13.68
CA MET A 361 -15.30 -8.27 14.83
C MET A 361 -15.28 -9.09 16.13
N GLU A 362 -16.21 -10.04 16.28
CA GLU A 362 -16.23 -10.99 17.39
C GLU A 362 -14.96 -11.85 17.42
N PHE A 363 -14.52 -12.40 16.29
CA PHE A 363 -13.28 -13.17 16.19
C PHE A 363 -12.06 -12.36 16.67
N TRP A 364 -11.90 -11.11 16.21
CA TRP A 364 -10.77 -10.28 16.64
C TRP A 364 -10.88 -9.79 18.08
N TRP A 365 -12.10 -9.56 18.58
CA TRP A 365 -12.33 -9.26 19.99
C TRP A 365 -11.94 -10.45 20.88
N ASP A 366 -12.34 -11.67 20.50
CA ASP A 366 -11.97 -12.90 21.20
C ASP A 366 -10.46 -13.19 21.08
N ALA A 367 -9.85 -12.93 19.92
CA ALA A 367 -8.40 -13.05 19.70
C ALA A 367 -7.58 -12.17 20.66
N MET A 368 -8.03 -10.94 20.94
CA MET A 368 -7.39 -10.02 21.89
C MET A 368 -7.70 -10.36 23.35
N ASN A 369 -8.97 -10.62 23.69
CA ASN A 369 -9.43 -10.64 25.08
C ASN A 369 -9.48 -12.05 25.72
N ILE A 370 -9.97 -13.04 24.96
CA ILE A 370 -10.27 -14.40 25.43
C ILE A 370 -9.12 -15.35 25.10
N HIS A 371 -8.70 -15.40 23.84
CA HIS A 371 -7.62 -16.26 23.36
C HIS A 371 -6.25 -15.63 23.63
N ARG A 372 -6.17 -14.29 23.63
CA ARG A 372 -4.95 -13.48 23.86
C ARG A 372 -3.80 -13.85 22.93
N ILE A 373 -4.13 -14.26 21.70
CA ILE A 373 -3.15 -14.55 20.65
C ILE A 373 -2.61 -13.29 19.99
N THR A 374 -3.20 -12.12 20.23
CA THR A 374 -2.80 -10.83 19.68
C THR A 374 -2.53 -9.79 20.78
N PRO A 375 -1.71 -8.75 20.52
CA PRO A 375 -1.49 -7.67 21.47
C PRO A 375 -2.80 -6.95 21.82
N PRO A 376 -3.09 -6.63 23.09
CA PRO A 376 -4.32 -5.94 23.48
C PRO A 376 -4.39 -4.48 22.97
N GLY A 377 -3.25 -3.89 22.59
CA GLY A 377 -3.16 -2.57 21.97
C GLY A 377 -3.18 -2.58 20.44
N MET A 378 -3.43 -3.72 19.78
CA MET A 378 -3.26 -3.86 18.32
C MET A 378 -4.22 -2.96 17.52
N THR A 379 -5.34 -2.54 18.10
CA THR A 379 -6.25 -1.52 17.54
C THR A 379 -5.58 -0.15 17.31
N ALA A 380 -4.47 0.14 18.01
CA ALA A 380 -3.66 1.35 17.86
C ALA A 380 -2.38 1.13 17.03
N PHE A 381 -2.09 -0.09 16.56
CA PHE A 381 -0.86 -0.39 15.82
C PHE A 381 -0.95 0.10 14.37
N THR A 382 0.12 0.76 13.92
CA THR A 382 0.46 1.02 12.51
C THR A 382 1.20 -0.18 11.90
N ARG A 383 1.46 -0.15 10.58
CA ARG A 383 2.30 -1.17 9.92
C ARG A 383 3.67 -1.32 10.62
N SER A 384 4.30 -0.19 10.96
CA SER A 384 5.62 -0.18 11.61
C SER A 384 5.64 -0.86 12.97
N ASP A 385 4.56 -0.74 13.75
CA ASP A 385 4.46 -1.37 15.08
C ASP A 385 4.29 -2.89 14.96
N ALA A 386 3.47 -3.34 14.01
CA ALA A 386 3.27 -4.76 13.72
C ALA A 386 4.56 -5.41 13.17
N ASP A 387 5.19 -4.77 12.19
CA ASP A 387 6.45 -5.20 11.59
C ASP A 387 7.56 -5.27 12.66
N ALA A 388 7.63 -4.31 13.59
CA ALA A 388 8.61 -4.31 14.67
C ALA A 388 8.40 -5.48 15.67
N VAL A 389 7.15 -5.79 16.05
CA VAL A 389 6.84 -6.92 16.92
C VAL A 389 7.18 -8.26 16.25
N PHE A 390 6.94 -8.40 14.94
CA PHE A 390 7.33 -9.60 14.20
C PHE A 390 8.87 -9.71 14.04
N MET A 391 9.55 -8.61 13.70
CA MET A 391 11.03 -8.56 13.59
C MET A 391 11.74 -8.80 14.93
N ALA A 392 11.13 -8.43 16.05
CA ALA A 392 11.63 -8.77 17.38
C ALA A 392 11.54 -10.28 17.71
N GLY A 393 10.83 -11.07 16.90
CA GLY A 393 10.56 -12.49 17.14
C GLY A 393 9.42 -12.77 18.11
N ASP A 394 8.75 -11.72 18.61
CA ASP A 394 7.69 -11.78 19.62
C ASP A 394 6.42 -12.49 19.09
N ALA A 395 6.22 -12.62 17.77
CA ALA A 395 5.05 -13.22 17.14
C ALA A 395 5.38 -14.38 16.16
N ALA A 396 4.46 -15.35 16.05
CA ALA A 396 4.59 -16.48 15.12
C ALA A 396 4.08 -16.16 13.70
N PHE A 397 2.99 -15.38 13.62
CA PHE A 397 2.34 -14.98 12.38
C PHE A 397 2.22 -13.45 12.28
N THR A 398 2.28 -12.91 11.06
CA THR A 398 1.89 -11.52 10.77
C THR A 398 1.25 -11.40 9.39
N VAL A 399 0.62 -10.26 9.12
CA VAL A 399 0.33 -9.81 7.75
C VAL A 399 1.01 -8.46 7.52
N ALA A 400 1.77 -8.38 6.44
CA ALA A 400 2.37 -7.14 5.97
C ALA A 400 2.26 -7.06 4.45
N ASP A 401 2.52 -5.87 3.89
CA ASP A 401 2.81 -5.75 2.46
C ASP A 401 4.19 -6.35 2.17
N LEU A 402 4.31 -7.00 1.02
CA LEU A 402 5.48 -7.74 0.58
C LEU A 402 6.78 -6.93 0.57
N SER A 403 6.72 -5.59 0.46
CA SER A 403 7.92 -4.73 0.61
C SER A 403 8.55 -4.79 2.02
N SER A 404 7.86 -5.35 3.03
CA SER A 404 8.46 -5.67 4.34
C SER A 404 9.34 -6.93 4.32
N LEU A 405 9.28 -7.79 3.28
CA LEU A 405 10.06 -9.03 3.22
C LEU A 405 11.58 -8.78 3.28
N GLY A 406 12.06 -7.70 2.65
CA GLY A 406 13.46 -7.29 2.74
C GLY A 406 13.88 -6.89 4.17
N LEU A 407 12.98 -6.26 4.93
CA LEU A 407 13.21 -5.89 6.33
C LEU A 407 13.19 -7.13 7.24
N PHE A 408 12.22 -8.03 7.05
CA PHE A 408 12.08 -9.27 7.81
C PHE A 408 13.29 -10.22 7.63
N ARG A 409 14.00 -10.09 6.51
CA ARG A 409 15.18 -10.90 6.17
C ARG A 409 16.53 -10.23 6.46
N ASP A 410 16.54 -8.96 6.85
CA ASP A 410 17.77 -8.24 7.19
C ASP A 410 18.27 -8.64 8.59
N PRO A 411 19.40 -9.36 8.74
CA PRO A 411 19.89 -9.82 10.04
C PRO A 411 20.39 -8.68 10.95
N HIS A 412 20.54 -7.45 10.43
CA HIS A 412 20.86 -6.27 11.23
C HIS A 412 19.61 -5.55 11.77
N LYS A 413 18.40 -5.93 11.32
CA LYS A 413 17.12 -5.34 11.75
C LYS A 413 16.14 -6.36 12.35
N SER A 414 16.27 -7.64 11.99
CA SER A 414 15.29 -8.68 12.26
C SER A 414 15.91 -9.90 12.95
N GLN A 415 15.41 -10.24 14.13
CA GLN A 415 15.74 -11.49 14.84
C GLN A 415 15.13 -12.74 14.16
N VAL A 416 14.24 -12.52 13.19
CA VAL A 416 13.59 -13.56 12.38
C VAL A 416 14.19 -13.69 10.98
N ALA A 417 15.32 -13.01 10.70
CA ALA A 417 16.05 -13.16 9.45
C ALA A 417 16.39 -14.64 9.16
N GLY A 418 16.18 -15.06 7.91
CA GLY A 418 16.31 -16.46 7.48
C GLY A 418 15.20 -17.42 7.94
N LYS A 419 14.22 -16.95 8.75
CA LYS A 419 13.17 -17.78 9.37
C LYS A 419 11.75 -17.40 8.94
N VAL A 420 11.62 -16.63 7.85
CA VAL A 420 10.33 -16.07 7.40
C VAL A 420 9.96 -16.58 6.01
N ALA A 421 8.77 -17.17 5.96
CA ALA A 421 8.13 -17.74 4.78
C ALA A 421 6.71 -17.17 4.62
N MET A 422 6.08 -17.50 3.50
CA MET A 422 4.82 -16.93 3.02
C MET A 422 3.79 -18.02 2.73
N ALA A 423 2.51 -17.73 2.98
CA ALA A 423 1.39 -18.61 2.65
C ALA A 423 0.14 -17.78 2.31
N PRO A 424 -0.94 -18.38 1.76
CA PRO A 424 -2.24 -17.74 1.67
C PRO A 424 -2.73 -17.31 3.06
N PHE A 425 -3.50 -16.22 3.13
CA PHE A 425 -4.11 -15.82 4.41
C PHE A 425 -5.15 -16.86 4.87
N PRO A 426 -5.27 -17.16 6.18
CA PRO A 426 -6.20 -18.18 6.66
C PRO A 426 -7.65 -17.79 6.36
N ILE A 427 -8.53 -18.76 6.07
CA ILE A 427 -9.95 -18.49 5.77
C ILE A 427 -10.81 -18.40 7.04
N GLY A 428 -11.83 -17.54 6.96
CA GLY A 428 -12.92 -17.45 7.93
C GLY A 428 -14.01 -18.51 7.67
N PRO A 429 -14.93 -18.73 8.63
CA PRO A 429 -15.95 -19.79 8.58
C PRO A 429 -16.88 -19.76 7.36
N ARG A 430 -16.96 -18.64 6.62
CA ARG A 430 -17.86 -18.47 5.47
C ARG A 430 -17.22 -18.75 4.10
N ARG A 431 -15.90 -18.88 4.00
CA ARG A 431 -15.21 -19.05 2.71
C ARG A 431 -14.67 -20.48 2.55
N ALA A 432 -14.51 -20.94 1.31
CA ALA A 432 -13.98 -22.27 0.98
C ALA A 432 -12.55 -22.24 0.41
N THR A 433 -12.14 -21.10 -0.15
CA THR A 433 -10.83 -20.83 -0.75
C THR A 433 -10.26 -19.54 -0.16
N PRO A 434 -8.92 -19.35 -0.10
CA PRO A 434 -8.33 -18.07 0.28
C PRO A 434 -8.58 -17.00 -0.78
N VAL A 435 -8.58 -15.72 -0.37
CA VAL A 435 -8.41 -14.57 -1.26
C VAL A 435 -7.04 -13.95 -1.11
N ALA A 436 -6.53 -13.46 -2.24
CA ALA A 436 -5.41 -12.55 -2.38
C ALA A 436 -5.87 -11.23 -3.01
N TRP A 437 -4.98 -10.24 -3.05
CA TRP A 437 -5.20 -8.94 -3.67
C TRP A 437 -3.98 -8.61 -4.53
N ASN A 438 -4.14 -7.73 -5.50
CA ASN A 438 -3.05 -7.47 -6.44
C ASN A 438 -3.11 -6.07 -7.04
N GLU A 439 -2.47 -5.13 -6.35
CA GLU A 439 -2.30 -3.77 -6.86
C GLU A 439 -0.88 -3.58 -7.41
N ILE A 440 -0.61 -2.38 -7.90
CA ILE A 440 0.70 -1.94 -8.37
C ILE A 440 1.05 -0.58 -7.77
N TRP A 441 2.35 -0.35 -7.62
CA TRP A 441 2.91 1.00 -7.61
C TRP A 441 3.56 1.26 -8.96
N GLY A 442 3.53 2.51 -9.42
CA GLY A 442 4.05 2.86 -10.74
C GLY A 442 4.34 4.34 -10.91
N TRP A 443 4.53 4.71 -12.18
CA TRP A 443 4.99 6.02 -12.63
C TRP A 443 3.94 6.68 -13.52
N ALA A 444 3.64 7.94 -13.25
CA ALA A 444 2.78 8.77 -14.07
C ALA A 444 3.53 10.01 -14.59
N ILE A 445 3.12 10.54 -15.73
CA ILE A 445 3.69 11.75 -16.35
C ILE A 445 2.63 12.86 -16.24
N PRO A 446 2.90 14.01 -15.59
CA PRO A 446 1.94 15.11 -15.52
C PRO A 446 1.64 15.74 -16.89
N LYS A 447 0.38 16.12 -17.15
CA LYS A 447 -0.06 16.69 -18.44
C LYS A 447 0.63 18.00 -18.84
N GLY A 448 1.16 18.75 -17.86
CA GLY A 448 1.86 20.02 -18.08
C GLY A 448 3.35 19.89 -18.44
N VAL A 449 3.88 18.67 -18.54
CA VAL A 449 5.25 18.40 -19.01
C VAL A 449 5.37 18.75 -20.51
N PRO A 450 6.48 19.34 -20.98
CA PRO A 450 6.72 19.56 -22.42
C PRO A 450 6.72 18.24 -23.22
N GLU A 451 6.17 18.24 -24.44
CA GLU A 451 5.97 17.02 -25.24
C GLU A 451 7.27 16.26 -25.56
N ASP A 452 8.39 16.96 -25.71
CA ASP A 452 9.72 16.37 -25.86
C ASP A 452 10.17 15.63 -24.59
N ARG A 453 9.90 16.20 -23.41
CA ARG A 453 10.18 15.59 -22.11
C ARG A 453 9.19 14.46 -21.79
N LYS A 454 7.92 14.56 -22.21
CA LYS A 454 6.96 13.43 -22.18
C LYS A 454 7.46 12.27 -23.03
N ALA A 455 7.84 12.52 -24.29
CA ALA A 455 8.35 11.49 -25.18
C ALA A 455 9.65 10.86 -24.66
N LEU A 456 10.52 11.64 -24.01
CA LEU A 456 11.73 11.13 -23.34
C LEU A 456 11.39 10.26 -22.13
N ALA A 457 10.48 10.71 -21.26
CA ALA A 457 10.00 9.94 -20.11
C ALA A 457 9.34 8.62 -20.54
N LYS A 458 8.49 8.62 -21.58
CA LYS A 458 7.88 7.40 -22.13
C LYS A 458 8.93 6.40 -22.64
N ARG A 459 10.03 6.86 -23.27
CA ARG A 459 11.15 5.97 -23.66
C ARG A 459 11.85 5.34 -22.46
N MET A 460 12.12 6.12 -21.41
CA MET A 460 12.76 5.61 -20.18
C MET A 460 11.87 4.60 -19.44
N LEU A 461 10.58 4.91 -19.31
CA LEU A 461 9.59 4.05 -18.66
C LEU A 461 9.35 2.75 -19.42
N GLY A 462 9.34 2.79 -20.76
CA GLY A 462 9.25 1.58 -21.57
C GLY A 462 10.50 0.70 -21.46
N ALA A 463 11.68 1.32 -21.50
CA ALA A 463 12.93 0.59 -21.28
C ALA A 463 13.00 -0.05 -19.88
N MET A 464 12.46 0.60 -18.85
CA MET A 464 12.31 0.03 -17.51
C MET A 464 11.35 -1.18 -17.49
N LEU A 465 10.21 -1.14 -18.20
CA LEU A 465 9.32 -2.30 -18.37
C LEU A 465 9.96 -3.45 -19.16
N ARG A 466 10.92 -3.15 -20.06
CA ARG A 466 11.69 -4.13 -20.84
C ARG A 466 12.91 -4.70 -20.10
N ASP A 467 13.46 -4.02 -19.09
CA ASP A 467 14.61 -4.51 -18.30
C ASP A 467 14.19 -5.64 -17.32
N ILE A 468 14.09 -6.86 -17.86
CA ILE A 468 13.80 -8.08 -17.09
C ILE A 468 14.86 -8.34 -16.02
N ASP A 469 16.15 -8.13 -16.33
CA ASP A 469 17.23 -8.36 -15.36
C ASP A 469 17.18 -7.34 -14.22
N GLY A 470 16.93 -6.06 -14.52
CA GLY A 470 16.70 -5.01 -13.51
C GLY A 470 15.45 -5.25 -12.66
N GLN A 471 14.36 -5.74 -13.23
CA GLN A 471 13.18 -6.12 -12.45
C GLN A 471 13.44 -7.35 -11.56
N ILE A 472 14.26 -8.30 -12.00
CA ILE A 472 14.70 -9.45 -11.20
C ILE A 472 15.67 -9.04 -10.08
N GLU A 473 16.54 -8.06 -10.33
CA GLU A 473 17.41 -7.42 -9.33
C GLU A 473 16.58 -6.66 -8.27
N GLN A 474 15.62 -5.84 -8.70
CA GLN A 474 14.64 -5.15 -7.83
C GLN A 474 13.88 -6.13 -6.93
N TRP A 475 13.40 -7.24 -7.49
CA TRP A 475 12.78 -8.33 -6.73
C TRP A 475 13.74 -8.89 -5.67
N LYS A 476 14.96 -9.26 -6.06
CA LYS A 476 15.99 -9.85 -5.16
C LYS A 476 16.44 -8.87 -4.07
N MET A 477 16.43 -7.56 -4.32
CA MET A 477 16.83 -6.52 -3.37
C MET A 477 15.71 -6.07 -2.43
N ALA A 478 14.48 -5.92 -2.92
CA ALA A 478 13.40 -5.21 -2.21
C ALA A 478 12.08 -5.99 -2.09
N GLY A 479 11.97 -7.18 -2.70
CA GLY A 479 10.75 -8.00 -2.68
C GLY A 479 9.63 -7.50 -3.59
N GLY A 480 9.84 -6.45 -4.39
CA GLY A 480 8.85 -5.94 -5.34
C GLY A 480 8.70 -6.85 -6.57
N PRO A 481 7.55 -7.54 -6.79
CA PRO A 481 7.40 -8.47 -7.90
C PRO A 481 7.36 -7.74 -9.25
N PRO A 482 8.05 -8.25 -10.28
CA PRO A 482 8.10 -7.61 -11.59
C PRO A 482 6.71 -7.34 -12.20
N PRO A 483 6.43 -6.15 -12.74
CA PRO A 483 5.19 -5.89 -13.47
C PRO A 483 5.15 -6.60 -14.84
N ASN A 484 6.30 -6.87 -15.44
CA ASN A 484 6.40 -7.62 -16.68
C ASN A 484 6.31 -9.13 -16.40
N ARG A 485 5.24 -9.77 -16.88
CA ARG A 485 4.98 -11.20 -16.67
C ARG A 485 6.06 -12.13 -17.25
N GLN A 486 6.86 -11.68 -18.22
CA GLN A 486 7.96 -12.48 -18.78
C GLN A 486 9.08 -12.74 -17.75
N ALA A 487 9.23 -11.88 -16.74
CA ALA A 487 10.16 -12.13 -15.63
C ALA A 487 9.67 -13.26 -14.69
N TRP A 488 8.35 -13.53 -14.67
CA TRP A 488 7.74 -14.47 -13.73
C TRP A 488 8.11 -15.92 -14.03
N ASP A 489 8.24 -16.30 -15.30
CA ASP A 489 8.62 -17.67 -15.68
C ASP A 489 10.06 -17.97 -15.26
N ARG A 490 10.97 -17.00 -15.45
CA ARG A 490 12.37 -17.09 -15.00
C ARG A 490 12.48 -17.12 -13.48
N LEU A 491 11.75 -16.26 -12.76
CA LEU A 491 11.72 -16.29 -11.30
C LEU A 491 11.05 -17.58 -10.77
N ALA A 492 10.01 -18.10 -11.43
CA ALA A 492 9.39 -19.36 -11.04
C ALA A 492 10.31 -20.57 -11.26
N ALA A 493 11.24 -20.51 -12.22
CA ALA A 493 12.28 -21.51 -12.39
C ALA A 493 13.45 -21.34 -11.38
N GLU A 494 14.02 -20.14 -11.27
CA GLU A 494 15.23 -19.88 -10.48
C GLU A 494 14.98 -19.76 -8.97
N ASP A 495 13.85 -19.16 -8.54
CA ASP A 495 13.69 -18.61 -7.19
C ASP A 495 12.58 -19.32 -6.37
N PRO A 496 12.92 -20.08 -5.30
CA PRO A 496 11.93 -20.73 -4.45
C PRO A 496 11.06 -19.73 -3.67
N VAL A 497 11.55 -18.52 -3.40
CA VAL A 497 10.80 -17.47 -2.70
C VAL A 497 9.70 -16.92 -3.61
N PHE A 498 10.01 -16.73 -4.90
CA PHE A 498 9.01 -16.28 -5.86
C PHE A 498 7.95 -17.36 -6.12
N ARG A 499 8.34 -18.65 -6.16
CA ARG A 499 7.38 -19.77 -6.17
C ARG A 499 6.45 -19.75 -4.95
N GLN A 500 6.99 -19.53 -3.75
CA GLN A 500 6.18 -19.45 -2.53
C GLN A 500 5.25 -18.23 -2.53
N LEU A 501 5.72 -17.07 -3.01
CA LEU A 501 4.88 -15.88 -3.18
C LEU A 501 3.72 -16.13 -4.16
N ARG A 502 4.00 -16.78 -5.29
CA ARG A 502 2.97 -17.15 -6.26
C ARG A 502 1.89 -18.02 -5.62
N ALA A 503 2.28 -19.09 -4.93
CA ALA A 503 1.34 -19.95 -4.20
C ALA A 503 0.57 -19.22 -3.07
N ALA A 504 1.17 -18.18 -2.47
CA ALA A 504 0.55 -17.38 -1.42
C ALA A 504 -0.43 -16.31 -1.93
N VAL A 505 -0.23 -15.79 -3.15
CA VAL A 505 -0.90 -14.58 -3.66
C VAL A 505 -1.37 -14.72 -5.11
N PHE A 506 -0.46 -14.94 -6.05
CA PHE A 506 -0.77 -14.77 -7.49
C PHE A 506 -1.50 -15.95 -8.12
N ASP A 507 -1.38 -17.15 -7.53
CA ASP A 507 -2.12 -18.34 -7.92
C ASP A 507 -3.42 -18.51 -7.08
N VAL A 508 -3.76 -17.51 -6.25
CA VAL A 508 -4.95 -17.43 -5.39
C VAL A 508 -6.00 -16.51 -6.02
N GLU A 509 -7.28 -16.66 -5.65
CA GLU A 509 -8.37 -15.79 -6.13
C GLU A 509 -8.13 -14.32 -5.78
N THR A 510 -8.14 -13.43 -6.78
CA THR A 510 -8.07 -11.97 -6.62
C THR A 510 -9.35 -11.27 -7.16
N PRO A 511 -10.52 -11.44 -6.53
CA PRO A 511 -11.80 -10.97 -7.08
C PRO A 511 -11.96 -9.45 -7.06
N MET A 512 -11.37 -8.77 -6.07
CA MET A 512 -11.54 -7.35 -5.76
C MET A 512 -10.22 -6.56 -5.82
N HIS A 513 -10.33 -5.24 -5.66
CA HIS A 513 -9.20 -4.34 -5.43
C HIS A 513 -9.10 -3.89 -3.96
N ALA A 514 -7.91 -3.42 -3.58
CA ALA A 514 -7.48 -3.02 -2.24
C ALA A 514 -8.28 -1.88 -1.61
N ALA A 515 -8.82 -1.00 -2.44
CA ALA A 515 -9.58 0.18 -2.05
C ALA A 515 -10.82 0.35 -2.94
N TYR A 516 -11.65 1.34 -2.62
CA TYR A 516 -12.72 1.82 -3.50
C TYR A 516 -12.30 3.17 -4.08
N TYR A 517 -12.43 3.36 -5.40
CA TYR A 517 -11.76 4.45 -6.11
C TYR A 517 -12.72 5.61 -6.42
N PHE A 518 -13.07 6.40 -5.40
CA PHE A 518 -14.00 7.53 -5.52
C PHE A 518 -13.79 8.66 -4.49
N ALA A 519 -14.37 9.83 -4.78
CA ALA A 519 -14.25 11.10 -4.02
C ALA A 519 -14.20 10.92 -2.50
N ASN A 520 -15.21 10.26 -1.94
CA ASN A 520 -15.43 10.20 -0.51
C ASN A 520 -14.80 8.97 0.17
N TRP A 521 -14.03 8.17 -0.57
CA TRP A 521 -13.34 7.01 -0.02
C TRP A 521 -12.52 7.29 1.26
N PRO A 522 -11.76 8.40 1.38
CA PRO A 522 -11.04 8.70 2.63
C PRO A 522 -11.95 9.01 3.83
N ALA A 523 -13.20 9.41 3.60
CA ALA A 523 -14.21 9.57 4.65
C ALA A 523 -14.83 8.22 5.03
N VAL A 524 -15.13 7.37 4.05
CA VAL A 524 -15.62 5.99 4.26
C VAL A 524 -14.60 5.13 5.02
N HIS A 525 -13.32 5.16 4.63
CA HIS A 525 -12.25 4.44 5.32
C HIS A 525 -12.09 4.93 6.77
N ARG A 526 -12.24 6.24 7.01
CA ARG A 526 -12.24 6.82 8.36
C ARG A 526 -13.44 6.33 9.19
N ALA A 527 -14.65 6.36 8.62
CA ALA A 527 -15.86 5.87 9.28
C ALA A 527 -15.76 4.37 9.60
N TYR A 528 -15.24 3.56 8.67
CA TYR A 528 -14.92 2.15 8.89
C TYR A 528 -13.96 1.96 10.06
N SER A 529 -12.83 2.66 10.06
CA SER A 529 -11.79 2.51 11.08
C SER A 529 -12.29 2.94 12.46
N GLN A 530 -13.13 3.98 12.53
CA GLN A 530 -13.77 4.41 13.77
C GLN A 530 -14.79 3.38 14.28
N MET A 531 -15.59 2.79 13.39
CA MET A 531 -16.51 1.70 13.69
C MET A 531 -15.76 0.46 14.23
N SER A 532 -14.71 0.01 13.54
CA SER A 532 -14.02 -1.25 13.86
C SER A 532 -13.20 -1.11 15.15
N ILE A 533 -12.49 0.01 15.34
CA ILE A 533 -11.77 0.30 16.59
C ILE A 533 -12.74 0.42 17.78
N LYS A 534 -13.93 1.02 17.59
CA LYS A 534 -14.96 1.08 18.64
C LYS A 534 -15.53 -0.31 18.97
N ALA A 535 -15.76 -1.16 17.97
CA ALA A 535 -16.24 -2.52 18.19
C ALA A 535 -15.21 -3.39 18.93
N LEU A 536 -13.92 -3.21 18.64
CA LEU A 536 -12.83 -4.01 19.21
C LEU A 536 -12.34 -3.50 20.58
N THR A 537 -12.53 -2.22 20.90
CA THR A 537 -12.21 -1.66 22.23
C THR A 537 -13.42 -1.56 23.17
N GLY A 538 -14.64 -1.76 22.65
CA GLY A 538 -15.87 -1.86 23.45
C GLY A 538 -16.11 -3.24 24.06
N PRO A 539 -17.22 -3.42 24.81
CA PRO A 539 -17.63 -4.73 25.31
C PRO A 539 -18.23 -5.58 24.17
N ARG A 540 -18.02 -6.90 24.24
CA ARG A 540 -18.32 -7.86 23.15
C ARG A 540 -19.78 -7.82 22.69
N GLU A 541 -20.71 -7.70 23.62
CA GLU A 541 -22.15 -7.62 23.37
C GLU A 541 -22.59 -6.33 22.66
N ALA A 542 -21.76 -5.29 22.63
CA ALA A 542 -22.02 -4.05 21.91
C ALA A 542 -21.51 -4.05 20.45
N ILE A 543 -20.86 -5.13 19.99
CA ILE A 543 -20.32 -5.24 18.62
C ILE A 543 -21.44 -5.08 17.59
N ALA A 544 -22.50 -5.91 17.65
CA ALA A 544 -23.60 -5.87 16.68
C ALA A 544 -24.26 -4.47 16.58
N ARG A 545 -24.49 -3.82 17.72
CA ARG A 545 -25.00 -2.44 17.76
C ARG A 545 -24.02 -1.45 17.14
N THR A 546 -22.72 -1.57 17.43
CA THR A 546 -21.67 -0.69 16.90
C THR A 546 -21.56 -0.83 15.38
N LEU A 547 -21.76 -2.02 14.84
CA LEU A 547 -21.81 -2.26 13.39
C LEU A 547 -23.02 -1.60 12.73
N ILE A 548 -24.20 -1.66 13.35
CA ILE A 548 -25.41 -0.97 12.86
C ILE A 548 -25.22 0.55 12.88
N GLU A 549 -24.69 1.11 13.96
CA GLU A 549 -24.35 2.54 14.05
C GLU A 549 -23.29 2.94 13.01
N GLY A 550 -22.30 2.07 12.76
CA GLY A 550 -21.22 2.28 11.80
C GLY A 550 -21.64 2.16 10.34
N ALA A 551 -22.58 1.27 10.00
CA ALA A 551 -23.12 1.12 8.65
C ALA A 551 -23.83 2.40 8.18
N ALA A 552 -24.58 3.06 9.07
CA ALA A 552 -25.18 4.36 8.81
C ALA A 552 -24.11 5.45 8.58
N ALA A 553 -23.04 5.46 9.38
CA ALA A 553 -21.93 6.40 9.22
C ALA A 553 -21.13 6.18 7.92
N ILE A 554 -20.91 4.93 7.51
CA ILE A 554 -20.25 4.56 6.25
C ILE A 554 -21.10 4.97 5.04
N HIS A 555 -22.40 4.65 5.04
CA HIS A 555 -23.31 5.08 3.98
C HIS A 555 -23.35 6.61 3.89
N ALA A 556 -23.54 7.30 5.01
CA ALA A 556 -23.52 8.77 5.06
C ALA A 556 -22.20 9.36 4.58
N ALA A 557 -21.06 8.71 4.86
CA ALA A 557 -19.75 9.12 4.35
C ALA A 557 -19.57 8.87 2.84
N ALA A 558 -20.27 7.90 2.25
CA ALA A 558 -20.20 7.62 0.81
C ALA A 558 -20.94 8.67 -0.02
N VAL A 559 -22.10 9.13 0.43
CA VAL A 559 -23.06 9.96 -0.34
C VAL A 559 -22.99 11.47 -0.09
N GLN A 560 -21.93 11.95 0.58
CA GLN A 560 -21.69 13.39 0.88
C GLN A 560 -21.17 14.19 -0.33
#